data_AF-A0A857DC97-F1
#
_entry.id   AF-A0A857DC97-F1
#
_cell.length_a   1.000
_cell.length_b   1.000
_cell.length_c   1.000
_cell.angle_alpha   90.00
_cell.angle_beta   90.00
_cell.angle_gamma   90.00
#
_symmetry.space_group_name_H-M   'P 1'
#
loop_
_entity.id
_entity.type
_entity.pdbx_description
1 polymer ?
#
loop_
_entity_poly.entity_id
_entity_poly.type
_entity_poly.pdbx_seq_one_letter_code
_entity_poly.pdbx_strand_id
1 'polypeptide(L)'
;MNQQTSKYSRKRIKNNVLIFGFLHKITSAKGRLLTITIIGIIMGLFGVLLLQNTGLYALGLESFGQGLGNLAYYLIQDKRIAYIVFNLCFWLIYFILNIPLLILSWKKISKTFTWYTCYYLLIFTVAGISFGFVPSINKVYLFSDLLHNTPAIFQKDSVRIILWNYDKDSFKHIAVFLYSICWGLLQGLAAVSVIILAGSTGGFDILGMYIAKVKLRDIGSIFFILNILTLTFANIIGTFLPASLSIKHGMVDHNFLELNKPFSANIFFSPNFVSGFFMLLMHAFIVNFAYPKYKLVQIQIFCTRPFELINIINEKSQRQFTFSVIEVWGAYSRKKQFMITTNAQYFDIAYLFELVRKIEPQLFMSLIDIKKGDGYMFVEE
;
A
#
# COMPACT_ATOMS: atom_id res chain seq x y z
N MET A 1 48.17 26.53 -21.06
CA MET A 1 47.09 25.90 -20.28
C MET A 1 47.27 24.38 -20.35
N ASN A 2 47.78 23.76 -19.28
CA ASN A 2 47.85 22.29 -19.19
C ASN A 2 46.43 21.75 -19.03
N GLN A 3 45.83 21.26 -20.12
CA GLN A 3 44.60 20.48 -20.04
C GLN A 3 44.93 19.17 -19.32
N GLN A 4 44.53 19.05 -18.06
CA GLN A 4 44.47 17.77 -17.36
C GLN A 4 43.56 16.85 -18.19
N THR A 5 44.16 15.93 -18.93
CA THR A 5 43.44 14.88 -19.63
C THR A 5 42.78 13.99 -18.59
N SER A 6 41.46 14.05 -18.52
CA SER A 6 40.66 13.18 -17.67
C SER A 6 40.97 11.72 -18.02
N LYS A 7 41.52 10.96 -17.07
CA LYS A 7 41.71 9.51 -17.21
C LYS A 7 40.38 8.80 -17.03
N TYR A 8 39.84 8.23 -18.10
CA TYR A 8 38.62 7.43 -18.05
C TYR A 8 38.95 5.95 -17.79
N SER A 9 38.40 5.38 -16.72
CA SER A 9 38.50 3.95 -16.41
C SER A 9 37.15 3.26 -16.61
N ARG A 10 37.12 2.10 -17.29
CA ARG A 10 35.90 1.29 -17.42
C ARG A 10 35.50 0.75 -16.04
N LYS A 11 34.38 1.21 -15.49
CA LYS A 11 33.81 0.71 -14.23
C LYS A 11 32.49 -0.01 -14.49
N ARG A 12 32.25 -1.08 -13.72
CA ARG A 12 30.97 -1.81 -13.77
C ARG A 12 29.92 -1.06 -12.96
N ILE A 13 28.78 -0.77 -13.57
CA ILE A 13 27.60 -0.25 -12.89
C ILE A 13 26.74 -1.46 -12.47
N LYS A 14 26.53 -1.64 -11.18
CA LYS A 14 25.67 -2.70 -10.62
C LYS A 14 24.45 -2.03 -9.98
N ASN A 15 23.28 -2.18 -10.62
CA ASN A 15 22.01 -1.74 -10.07
C ASN A 15 21.06 -2.93 -9.99
N ASN A 16 20.29 -3.03 -8.90
CA ASN A 16 19.15 -3.94 -8.84
C ASN A 16 18.00 -3.30 -9.60
N VAL A 17 17.43 -4.03 -10.55
CA VAL A 17 16.24 -3.55 -11.27
C VAL A 17 15.01 -3.60 -10.36
N LEU A 18 14.88 -4.64 -9.53
CA LEU A 18 13.72 -4.79 -8.64
C LEU A 18 13.90 -3.99 -7.35
N ILE A 19 12.92 -3.12 -7.06
CA ILE A 19 12.68 -2.59 -5.72
C ILE A 19 12.30 -3.78 -4.82
N PHE A 20 12.80 -3.81 -3.58
CA PHE A 20 12.70 -4.97 -2.69
C PHE A 20 13.26 -6.28 -3.29
N GLY A 21 14.32 -6.20 -4.10
CA GLY A 21 14.95 -7.38 -4.72
C GLY A 21 15.35 -8.51 -3.76
N PHE A 22 15.47 -8.25 -2.44
CA PHE A 22 15.68 -9.30 -1.43
C PHE A 22 14.42 -10.15 -1.18
N LEU A 23 13.22 -9.55 -1.18
CA LEU A 23 11.95 -10.28 -1.00
C LEU A 23 11.69 -11.23 -2.17
N HIS A 24 12.04 -10.81 -3.39
CA HIS A 24 11.93 -11.64 -4.59
C HIS A 24 12.81 -12.90 -4.52
N LYS A 25 13.85 -12.93 -3.68
CA LYS A 25 14.71 -14.10 -3.49
C LYS A 25 14.11 -15.12 -2.51
N ILE A 26 13.04 -14.77 -1.80
CA ILE A 26 12.37 -15.65 -0.83
C ILE A 26 11.42 -16.59 -1.57
N THR A 27 11.97 -17.72 -2.02
CA THR A 27 11.20 -18.75 -2.75
C THR A 27 10.66 -19.85 -1.86
N SER A 28 11.27 -20.10 -0.70
CA SER A 28 10.84 -21.16 0.22
C SER A 28 9.51 -20.81 0.91
N ALA A 29 8.60 -21.78 1.01
CA ALA A 29 7.30 -21.58 1.67
C ALA A 29 7.45 -21.15 3.13
N LYS A 30 8.40 -21.75 3.87
CA LYS A 30 8.71 -21.37 5.26
C LYS A 30 9.22 -19.94 5.36
N GLY A 31 10.11 -19.51 4.45
CA GLY A 31 10.64 -18.15 4.42
C GLY A 31 9.55 -17.12 4.11
N ARG A 32 8.62 -17.45 3.20
CA ARG A 32 7.46 -16.60 2.92
C ARG A 32 6.54 -16.46 4.13
N LEU A 33 6.17 -17.57 4.76
CA LEU A 33 5.34 -17.55 5.96
C LEU A 33 5.98 -16.71 7.06
N LEU A 34 7.26 -16.96 7.40
CA LEU A 34 7.99 -16.19 8.42
C LEU A 34 7.99 -14.69 8.12
N THR A 35 8.25 -14.31 6.87
CA THR A 35 8.29 -12.90 6.48
C THR A 35 6.91 -12.27 6.56
N ILE A 36 5.86 -12.97 6.11
CA ILE A 36 4.47 -12.53 6.24
C ILE A 36 4.07 -12.39 7.72
N THR A 37 4.51 -13.30 8.60
CA THR A 37 4.26 -13.22 10.04
C THR A 37 4.86 -11.94 10.62
N ILE A 38 6.12 -11.66 10.30
CA ILE A 38 6.82 -10.45 10.77
C ILE A 38 6.08 -9.19 10.29
N ILE A 39 5.73 -9.13 9.01
CA ILE A 39 4.98 -7.99 8.44
C ILE A 39 3.62 -7.86 9.15
N GLY A 40 2.86 -8.94 9.28
CA GLY A 40 1.54 -8.92 9.92
C GLY A 40 1.56 -8.48 11.38
N ILE A 41 2.56 -8.92 12.16
CA ILE A 41 2.74 -8.49 13.56
C ILE A 41 3.09 -7.01 13.63
N ILE A 42 4.04 -6.54 12.81
CA ILE A 42 4.44 -5.14 12.74
C ILE A 42 3.24 -4.26 12.34
N MET A 43 2.50 -4.66 11.30
CA MET A 43 1.33 -3.94 10.85
C MET A 43 0.21 -3.94 11.89
N GLY A 44 0.00 -5.04 12.63
CA GLY A 44 -0.95 -5.09 13.73
C GLY A 44 -0.61 -4.08 14.84
N LEU A 45 0.67 -4.04 15.26
CA LEU A 45 1.15 -3.07 16.26
C LEU A 45 0.97 -1.63 15.78
N PHE A 46 1.44 -1.31 14.58
CA PHE A 46 1.32 0.04 14.05
C PHE A 46 -0.13 0.42 13.72
N GLY A 47 -1.00 -0.55 13.42
CA GLY A 47 -2.43 -0.30 13.26
C GLY A 47 -3.07 0.14 14.58
N VAL A 48 -2.64 -0.41 15.72
CA VAL A 48 -3.05 0.12 17.02
C VAL A 48 -2.52 1.55 17.22
N LEU A 49 -1.22 1.76 17.02
CA LEU A 49 -0.56 3.03 17.36
C LEU A 49 -0.92 4.20 16.42
N LEU A 50 -1.09 3.94 15.13
CA LEU A 50 -1.27 4.98 14.10
C LEU A 50 -2.73 5.17 13.67
N LEU A 51 -3.61 4.18 13.88
CA LEU A 51 -5.03 4.26 13.51
C LEU A 51 -5.95 4.18 14.74
N GLN A 52 -5.86 3.08 15.49
CA GLN A 52 -6.79 2.82 16.59
C GLN A 52 -6.74 3.93 17.64
N ASN A 53 -5.54 4.34 18.05
CA ASN A 53 -5.35 5.35 19.08
C ASN A 53 -5.64 6.78 18.60
N THR A 54 -5.52 7.03 17.30
CA THR A 54 -5.57 8.37 16.69
C THR A 54 -6.97 8.74 16.20
N GLY A 55 -7.86 7.76 16.01
CA GLY A 55 -9.16 7.99 15.37
C GLY A 55 -9.03 8.27 13.87
N LEU A 56 -7.88 7.94 13.26
CA LEU A 56 -7.73 7.95 11.81
C LEU A 56 -8.37 6.68 11.23
N TYR A 57 -9.11 6.82 10.14
CA TYR A 57 -9.67 5.67 9.45
C TYR A 57 -8.62 4.98 8.59
N ALA A 58 -8.58 3.65 8.58
CA ALA A 58 -7.78 2.89 7.62
C ALA A 58 -8.32 3.01 6.18
N LEU A 59 -7.62 2.36 5.24
CA LEU A 59 -8.02 2.27 3.83
C LEU A 59 -8.86 1.01 3.58
N GLY A 60 -9.69 1.05 2.54
CA GLY A 60 -10.41 -0.11 2.03
C GLY A 60 -11.46 -0.67 2.98
N LEU A 61 -11.55 -1.99 3.09
CA LEU A 61 -12.55 -2.67 3.92
C LEU A 61 -12.26 -2.53 5.43
N GLU A 62 -11.04 -2.19 5.83
CA GLU A 62 -10.70 -1.95 7.24
C GLU A 62 -11.54 -0.79 7.79
N SER A 63 -11.68 0.31 7.03
CA SER A 63 -12.43 1.49 7.47
C SER A 63 -13.88 1.16 7.84
N PHE A 64 -14.49 0.19 7.18
CA PHE A 64 -15.86 -0.25 7.44
C PHE A 64 -16.00 -0.81 8.86
N GLY A 65 -15.09 -1.70 9.27
CA GLY A 65 -15.06 -2.25 10.63
C GLY A 65 -14.80 -1.18 11.69
N GLN A 66 -13.95 -0.21 11.38
CA GLN A 66 -13.66 0.93 12.26
C GLN A 66 -14.86 1.87 12.42
N GLY A 67 -15.59 2.13 11.33
CA GLY A 67 -16.81 2.94 11.34
C GLY A 67 -17.87 2.34 12.27
N LEU A 68 -18.14 1.05 12.12
CA LEU A 68 -19.05 0.31 13.00
C LEU A 68 -18.53 0.26 14.45
N GLY A 69 -17.23 0.03 14.64
CA GLY A 69 -16.61 0.02 15.95
C GLY A 69 -16.75 1.36 16.66
N ASN A 70 -16.52 2.49 15.98
CA ASN A 70 -16.66 3.82 16.55
C ASN A 70 -18.13 4.13 16.90
N LEU A 71 -19.09 3.72 16.06
CA LEU A 71 -20.51 3.84 16.38
C LEU A 71 -20.86 3.03 17.63
N ALA A 72 -20.39 1.79 17.73
CA ALA A 72 -20.59 0.97 18.92
C ALA A 72 -19.94 1.60 20.17
N TYR A 73 -18.77 2.23 20.00
CA TYR A 73 -18.07 2.92 21.09
C TYR A 73 -18.86 4.10 21.65
N TYR A 74 -19.61 4.79 20.78
CA TYR A 74 -20.54 5.85 21.16
C TYR A 74 -21.83 5.34 21.81
N LEU A 75 -22.42 4.25 21.29
CA LEU A 75 -23.72 3.75 21.75
C LEU A 75 -23.66 3.03 23.10
N ILE A 76 -22.53 2.41 23.44
CA ILE A 76 -22.37 1.62 24.66
C ILE A 76 -21.92 2.50 25.82
N GLN A 77 -22.74 2.58 26.87
CA GLN A 77 -22.47 3.44 28.02
C GLN A 77 -21.32 2.95 28.91
N ASP A 78 -21.21 1.64 29.12
CA ASP A 78 -20.09 1.07 29.89
C ASP A 78 -18.79 1.19 29.09
N LYS A 79 -17.90 2.10 29.51
CA LYS A 79 -16.65 2.39 28.79
C LYS A 79 -15.74 1.17 28.60
N ARG A 80 -15.78 0.20 29.52
CA ARG A 80 -14.97 -1.04 29.41
C ARG A 80 -15.53 -1.93 28.33
N ILE A 81 -16.84 -2.18 28.36
CA ILE A 81 -17.54 -2.99 27.35
C ILE A 81 -17.45 -2.32 25.97
N ALA A 82 -17.66 -1.00 25.92
CA ALA A 82 -17.55 -0.21 24.71
C ALA A 82 -16.16 -0.36 24.08
N TYR A 83 -15.09 -0.30 24.86
CA TYR A 83 -13.72 -0.47 24.36
C TYR A 83 -13.47 -1.88 23.83
N ILE A 84 -13.98 -2.92 24.51
CA ILE A 84 -13.87 -4.31 24.05
C ILE A 84 -14.58 -4.47 22.70
N VAL A 85 -15.84 -4.02 22.60
CA VAL A 85 -16.63 -4.13 21.36
C VAL A 85 -15.97 -3.32 20.24
N PHE A 86 -15.51 -2.10 20.51
CA PHE A 86 -14.76 -1.29 19.56
C PHE A 86 -13.56 -2.05 18.99
N ASN A 87 -12.71 -2.63 19.85
CA ASN A 87 -11.53 -3.40 19.42
C ASN A 87 -11.93 -4.61 18.58
N LEU A 88 -12.92 -5.38 19.01
CA LEU A 88 -13.38 -6.56 18.27
C LEU A 88 -13.94 -6.16 16.89
N CYS A 89 -14.75 -5.10 16.81
CA CYS A 89 -15.24 -4.57 15.55
C CYS A 89 -14.11 -4.09 14.64
N PHE A 90 -13.13 -3.37 15.19
CA PHE A 90 -11.99 -2.83 14.46
C PHE A 90 -11.21 -3.94 13.72
N TRP A 91 -10.93 -5.05 14.42
CA TRP A 91 -10.07 -6.11 13.89
C TRP A 91 -10.82 -7.27 13.23
N LEU A 92 -11.89 -7.79 13.85
CA LEU A 92 -12.59 -8.97 13.34
C LEU A 92 -13.47 -8.70 12.13
N ILE A 93 -14.12 -7.54 12.06
CA ILE A 93 -14.98 -7.21 10.90
C ILE A 93 -14.13 -7.15 9.63
N TYR A 94 -12.91 -6.62 9.70
CA TYR A 94 -12.00 -6.65 8.57
C TYR A 94 -11.74 -8.06 8.06
N PHE A 95 -11.41 -9.00 8.97
CA PHE A 95 -11.21 -10.40 8.61
C PHE A 95 -12.47 -11.02 7.96
N ILE A 96 -13.64 -10.78 8.56
CA ILE A 96 -14.93 -11.33 8.09
C ILE A 96 -15.28 -10.79 6.69
N LEU A 97 -15.15 -9.48 6.47
CA LEU A 97 -15.44 -8.86 5.17
C LEU A 97 -14.49 -9.35 4.06
N ASN A 98 -13.34 -9.88 4.42
CA ASN A 98 -12.43 -10.52 3.48
C ASN A 98 -12.81 -11.96 3.12
N ILE A 99 -13.66 -12.65 3.88
CA ILE A 99 -14.04 -14.05 3.59
C ILE A 99 -14.62 -14.19 2.17
N PRO A 100 -15.57 -13.36 1.71
CA PRO A 100 -16.06 -13.41 0.32
C PRO A 100 -14.95 -13.17 -0.71
N LEU A 101 -14.01 -12.27 -0.42
CA LEU A 101 -12.88 -11.97 -1.31
C LEU A 101 -11.88 -13.12 -1.36
N LEU A 102 -11.65 -13.81 -0.25
CA LEU A 102 -10.85 -15.03 -0.18
C LEU A 102 -11.46 -16.12 -1.04
N ILE A 103 -12.79 -16.34 -0.95
CA ILE A 103 -13.51 -17.30 -1.80
C ILE A 103 -13.35 -16.93 -3.29
N LEU A 104 -13.47 -15.64 -3.63
CA LEU A 104 -13.25 -15.15 -4.99
C LEU A 104 -11.81 -15.42 -5.46
N SER A 105 -10.82 -15.10 -4.63
CA SER A 105 -9.41 -15.31 -4.97
C SER A 105 -9.04 -16.79 -5.13
N TRP A 106 -9.67 -17.67 -4.36
CA TRP A 106 -9.47 -19.12 -4.47
C TRP A 106 -9.94 -19.63 -5.82
N LYS A 107 -11.10 -19.13 -6.30
CA LYS A 107 -11.72 -19.54 -7.55
C LYS A 107 -11.11 -18.86 -8.78
N LYS A 108 -10.61 -17.62 -8.65
CA LYS A 108 -10.28 -16.77 -9.81
C LYS A 108 -8.81 -16.33 -9.90
N ILE A 109 -8.03 -16.38 -8.82
CA ILE A 109 -6.61 -15.97 -8.82
C ILE A 109 -5.72 -17.22 -8.72
N SER A 110 -5.50 -17.74 -7.52
CA SER A 110 -4.81 -19.00 -7.26
C SER A 110 -5.00 -19.45 -5.80
N LYS A 111 -4.91 -20.76 -5.56
CA LYS A 111 -4.97 -21.33 -4.21
C LYS A 111 -3.81 -20.85 -3.34
N THR A 112 -2.60 -20.82 -3.91
CA THR A 112 -1.39 -20.35 -3.24
C THR A 112 -1.52 -18.89 -2.79
N PHE A 113 -2.03 -18.02 -3.68
CA PHE A 113 -2.27 -16.61 -3.33
C PHE A 113 -3.27 -16.46 -2.21
N THR A 114 -4.38 -17.20 -2.29
CA THR A 114 -5.43 -17.16 -1.28
C THR A 114 -4.91 -17.64 0.08
N TRP A 115 -4.08 -18.67 0.09
CA TRP A 115 -3.51 -19.21 1.34
C TRP A 115 -2.61 -18.19 2.04
N TYR A 116 -1.66 -17.57 1.34
CA TYR A 116 -0.80 -16.54 1.93
C TYR A 116 -1.57 -15.28 2.33
N THR A 117 -2.61 -14.91 1.57
CA THR A 117 -3.51 -13.79 1.92
C THR A 117 -4.30 -14.09 3.19
N CYS A 118 -4.92 -15.27 3.29
CA CYS A 118 -5.64 -15.70 4.47
C CYS A 118 -4.72 -15.74 5.69
N TYR A 119 -3.50 -16.26 5.52
CA TYR A 119 -2.49 -16.30 6.56
C TYR A 119 -2.09 -14.90 7.05
N TYR A 120 -1.80 -13.97 6.13
CA TYR A 120 -1.53 -12.57 6.48
C TYR A 120 -2.69 -11.97 7.29
N LEU A 121 -3.92 -12.09 6.78
CA LEU A 121 -5.12 -11.55 7.42
C LEU A 121 -5.31 -12.09 8.83
N LEU A 122 -5.09 -13.40 9.03
CA LEU A 122 -5.17 -14.02 10.34
C LEU A 122 -4.11 -13.47 11.29
N ILE A 123 -2.85 -13.41 10.87
CA ILE A 123 -1.78 -12.88 11.73
C ILE A 123 -1.99 -11.40 12.05
N PHE A 124 -2.34 -10.58 11.05
CA PHE A 124 -2.63 -9.16 11.23
C PHE A 124 -3.77 -8.94 12.24
N THR A 125 -4.86 -9.70 12.10
CA THR A 125 -6.02 -9.63 13.00
C THR A 125 -5.67 -10.06 14.42
N VAL A 126 -5.00 -11.20 14.57
CA VAL A 126 -4.58 -11.71 15.90
C VAL A 126 -3.59 -10.76 16.56
N ALA A 127 -2.61 -10.26 15.83
CA ALA A 127 -1.65 -9.29 16.34
C ALA A 127 -2.35 -7.98 16.76
N GLY A 128 -3.21 -7.43 15.92
CA GLY A 128 -3.98 -6.22 16.21
C GLY A 128 -4.84 -6.35 17.47
N ILE A 129 -5.58 -7.46 17.61
CA ILE A 129 -6.35 -7.76 18.83
C ILE A 129 -5.42 -7.87 20.04
N SER A 130 -4.35 -8.64 19.93
CA SER A 130 -3.40 -8.87 21.03
C SER A 130 -2.79 -7.56 21.52
N PHE A 131 -2.34 -6.70 20.60
CA PHE A 131 -1.79 -5.39 20.93
C PHE A 131 -2.88 -4.42 21.42
N GLY A 132 -4.08 -4.44 20.86
CA GLY A 132 -5.19 -3.55 21.24
C GLY A 132 -5.68 -3.77 22.69
N PHE A 133 -5.48 -4.98 23.22
CA PHE A 133 -5.78 -5.31 24.62
C PHE A 133 -4.60 -5.15 25.59
N VAL A 134 -3.42 -4.73 25.11
CA VAL A 134 -2.29 -4.41 26.00
C VAL A 134 -2.68 -3.25 26.93
N PRO A 135 -2.52 -3.39 28.26
CA PRO A 135 -2.84 -2.32 29.19
C PRO A 135 -2.11 -1.02 28.85
N SER A 136 -2.85 0.10 28.85
CA SER A 136 -2.35 1.44 28.56
C SER A 136 -1.84 1.69 27.13
N ILE A 137 -1.94 0.73 26.22
CA ILE A 137 -1.53 0.92 24.82
C ILE A 137 -2.31 2.06 24.15
N ASN A 138 -3.55 2.28 24.56
CA ASN A 138 -4.43 3.33 24.07
C ASN A 138 -3.99 4.76 24.47
N LYS A 139 -2.94 4.88 25.28
CA LYS A 139 -2.31 6.15 25.67
C LYS A 139 -0.95 6.35 25.01
N VAL A 140 -0.51 5.41 24.17
CA VAL A 140 0.78 5.49 23.48
C VAL A 140 0.60 6.18 22.13
N TYR A 141 1.28 7.31 21.96
CA TYR A 141 1.23 8.15 20.77
C TYR A 141 2.65 8.38 20.24
N LEU A 142 2.86 8.18 18.94
CA LEU A 142 4.16 8.39 18.29
C LEU A 142 4.51 9.88 18.09
N PHE A 143 3.55 10.70 17.65
CA PHE A 143 3.78 12.11 17.34
C PHE A 143 3.14 13.04 18.37
N SER A 144 1.85 12.88 18.61
CA SER A 144 1.10 13.69 19.58
C SER A 144 -0.15 12.96 20.03
N ASP A 145 -0.54 13.19 21.29
CA ASP A 145 -1.83 12.74 21.81
C ASP A 145 -2.96 13.55 21.14
N LEU A 146 -3.73 12.89 20.28
CA LEU A 146 -4.86 13.50 19.56
C LEU A 146 -6.12 13.61 20.42
N LEU A 147 -6.15 12.96 21.59
CA LEU A 147 -7.24 13.04 22.56
C LEU A 147 -6.97 14.10 23.64
N HIS A 148 -5.74 14.63 23.70
CA HIS A 148 -5.37 15.67 24.65
C HIS A 148 -6.26 16.91 24.50
N ASN A 149 -6.84 17.41 25.58
CA ASN A 149 -7.76 18.57 25.57
C ASN A 149 -8.99 18.44 24.65
N THR A 150 -9.38 17.23 24.25
CA THR A 150 -10.62 17.02 23.48
C THR A 150 -11.84 17.57 24.26
N PRO A 151 -12.83 18.19 23.61
CA PRO A 151 -14.03 18.68 24.27
C PRO A 151 -14.69 17.65 25.19
N ALA A 152 -15.14 18.07 26.37
CA ALA A 152 -15.67 17.17 27.41
C ALA A 152 -16.85 16.31 26.92
N ILE A 153 -17.68 16.85 26.02
CA ILE A 153 -18.79 16.11 25.40
C ILE A 153 -18.31 14.87 24.63
N PHE A 154 -17.22 14.98 23.87
CA PHE A 154 -16.68 13.89 23.08
C PHE A 154 -15.90 12.90 23.95
N GLN A 155 -15.27 13.36 25.04
CA GLN A 155 -14.66 12.46 26.03
C GLN A 155 -15.70 11.64 26.80
N LYS A 156 -16.87 12.23 27.08
CA LYS A 156 -17.99 11.55 27.73
C LYS A 156 -18.56 10.46 26.83
N ASP A 157 -18.83 10.82 25.58
CA ASP A 157 -19.50 9.96 24.59
C ASP A 157 -18.53 9.11 23.76
N SER A 158 -17.25 9.09 24.13
CA SER A 158 -16.19 8.30 23.49
C SER A 158 -16.03 8.57 21.98
N VAL A 159 -16.31 9.79 21.54
CA VAL A 159 -16.17 10.23 20.15
C VAL A 159 -14.73 10.70 19.92
N ARG A 160 -14.06 10.12 18.92
CA ARG A 160 -12.71 10.52 18.52
C ARG A 160 -12.77 11.38 17.27
N ILE A 161 -12.72 12.69 17.47
CA ILE A 161 -12.76 13.69 16.41
C ILE A 161 -11.84 14.85 16.76
N ILE A 162 -11.16 15.38 15.75
CA ILE A 162 -10.45 16.66 15.81
C ILE A 162 -11.34 17.71 15.15
N LEU A 163 -11.35 18.94 15.65
CA LEU A 163 -12.15 20.03 15.09
C LEU A 163 -11.27 21.09 14.44
N TRP A 164 -11.74 21.69 13.35
CA TRP A 164 -11.10 22.86 12.74
C TRP A 164 -11.24 24.10 13.64
N ASN A 165 -12.44 24.29 14.19
CA ASN A 165 -12.82 25.50 14.92
C ASN A 165 -12.74 25.28 16.44
N TYR A 166 -11.59 24.78 16.89
CA TYR A 166 -11.30 24.60 18.31
C TYR A 166 -9.82 24.90 18.58
N ASP A 167 -9.54 25.98 19.31
CA ASP A 167 -8.17 26.50 19.46
C ASP A 167 -7.20 25.50 20.10
N LYS A 168 -7.71 24.58 20.93
CA LYS A 168 -6.87 23.54 21.55
C LYS A 168 -6.51 22.40 20.59
N ASP A 169 -7.06 22.38 19.38
CA ASP A 169 -6.77 21.34 18.38
C ASP A 169 -5.75 21.77 17.32
N SER A 170 -5.25 23.01 17.32
CA SER A 170 -4.35 23.51 16.27
C SER A 170 -3.10 22.65 16.06
N PHE A 171 -2.48 22.14 17.14
CA PHE A 171 -1.33 21.24 17.03
C PHE A 171 -1.73 19.84 16.53
N LYS A 172 -2.96 19.40 16.82
CA LYS A 172 -3.46 18.09 16.39
C LYS A 172 -3.67 18.03 14.89
N HIS A 173 -3.95 19.16 14.24
CA HIS A 173 -4.11 19.23 12.79
C HIS A 173 -2.86 18.72 12.07
N ILE A 174 -1.68 19.23 12.43
CA ILE A 174 -0.40 18.79 11.84
C ILE A 174 -0.12 17.33 12.22
N ALA A 175 -0.35 16.97 13.48
CA ALA A 175 -0.08 15.61 13.96
C ALA A 175 -0.91 14.55 13.21
N VAL A 176 -2.21 14.78 12.98
CA VAL A 176 -3.07 13.82 12.27
C VAL A 176 -2.63 13.61 10.82
N PHE A 177 -2.13 14.65 10.15
CA PHE A 177 -1.52 14.50 8.81
C PHE A 177 -0.23 13.68 8.85
N LEU A 178 0.63 13.85 9.87
CA LEU A 178 1.83 13.03 10.02
C LEU A 178 1.48 11.56 10.25
N TYR A 179 0.50 11.28 11.13
CA TYR A 179 -0.03 9.92 11.31
C TYR A 179 -0.53 9.32 9.99
N SER A 180 -1.26 10.10 9.20
CA SER A 180 -1.85 9.63 7.95
C SER A 180 -0.81 9.35 6.87
N ILE A 181 0.22 10.18 6.74
CA ILE A 181 1.36 9.94 5.85
C ILE A 181 2.14 8.69 6.27
N CYS A 182 2.42 8.55 7.58
CA CYS A 182 3.16 7.40 8.10
C CYS A 182 2.40 6.09 7.91
N TRP A 183 1.11 6.05 8.21
CA TRP A 183 0.31 4.85 7.96
C TRP A 183 0.19 4.56 6.46
N GLY A 184 -0.08 5.57 5.62
CA GLY A 184 -0.15 5.39 4.17
C GLY A 184 1.13 4.80 3.59
N LEU A 185 2.29 5.26 4.08
CA LEU A 185 3.60 4.71 3.71
C LEU A 185 3.77 3.26 4.17
N LEU A 186 3.52 2.97 5.45
CA LEU A 186 3.67 1.62 6.00
C LEU A 186 2.73 0.61 5.33
N GLN A 187 1.46 0.98 5.15
CA GLN A 187 0.46 0.16 4.46
C GLN A 187 0.91 -0.14 3.03
N GLY A 188 1.41 0.88 2.30
CA GLY A 188 1.87 0.69 0.91
C GLY A 188 3.08 -0.23 0.83
N LEU A 189 4.05 -0.09 1.74
CA LEU A 189 5.21 -0.97 1.81
C LEU A 189 4.82 -2.41 2.18
N ALA A 190 3.90 -2.59 3.12
CA ALA A 190 3.39 -3.90 3.51
C ALA A 190 2.63 -4.56 2.35
N ALA A 191 1.73 -3.83 1.68
CA ALA A 191 0.98 -4.31 0.52
C ALA A 191 1.93 -4.83 -0.57
N VAL A 192 2.92 -4.03 -0.97
CA VAL A 192 3.92 -4.44 -1.97
C VAL A 192 4.72 -5.65 -1.50
N SER A 193 5.16 -5.67 -0.24
CA SER A 193 5.95 -6.77 0.30
C SER A 193 5.18 -8.09 0.28
N VAL A 194 3.92 -8.08 0.69
CA VAL A 194 3.07 -9.29 0.72
C VAL A 194 2.72 -9.74 -0.71
N ILE A 195 2.50 -8.81 -1.65
CA ILE A 195 2.31 -9.13 -3.07
C ILE A 195 3.54 -9.85 -3.65
N ILE A 196 4.75 -9.37 -3.36
CA ILE A 196 6.00 -10.03 -3.80
C ILE A 196 6.11 -11.45 -3.23
N LEU A 197 5.60 -11.68 -2.01
CA LEU A 197 5.54 -12.98 -1.35
C LEU A 197 4.36 -13.86 -1.83
N ALA A 198 3.70 -13.46 -2.91
CA ALA A 198 2.56 -14.12 -3.52
C ALA A 198 1.30 -14.16 -2.64
N GLY A 199 1.03 -13.11 -1.85
CA GLY A 199 -0.23 -12.91 -1.12
C GLY A 199 -0.79 -11.50 -1.31
N SER A 200 -1.69 -11.08 -0.43
CA SER A 200 -2.20 -9.71 -0.36
C SER A 200 -2.43 -9.32 1.10
N THR A 201 -2.37 -8.02 1.37
CA THR A 201 -2.81 -7.39 2.61
C THR A 201 -4.31 -7.50 2.86
N GLY A 202 -5.09 -7.89 1.83
CA GLY A 202 -6.54 -8.03 1.86
C GLY A 202 -7.27 -6.82 1.30
N GLY A 203 -8.58 -6.76 1.55
CA GLY A 203 -9.42 -5.67 1.09
C GLY A 203 -9.49 -5.60 -0.43
N PHE A 204 -9.53 -4.37 -0.94
CA PHE A 204 -9.64 -4.13 -2.38
C PHE A 204 -8.39 -4.54 -3.16
N ASP A 205 -7.26 -4.83 -2.50
CA ASP A 205 -6.06 -5.34 -3.18
C ASP A 205 -6.31 -6.72 -3.81
N ILE A 206 -7.16 -7.56 -3.20
CA ILE A 206 -7.58 -8.84 -3.77
C ILE A 206 -8.36 -8.62 -5.07
N LEU A 207 -9.28 -7.65 -5.07
CA LEU A 207 -10.00 -7.25 -6.28
C LEU A 207 -9.03 -6.68 -7.32
N GLY A 208 -8.02 -5.92 -6.88
CA GLY A 208 -6.85 -5.49 -7.66
C GLY A 208 -6.26 -6.60 -8.46
N MET A 209 -5.83 -7.64 -7.76
CA MET A 209 -5.18 -8.79 -8.36
C MET A 209 -6.11 -9.60 -9.25
N TYR A 210 -7.39 -9.74 -8.90
CA TYR A 210 -8.35 -10.43 -9.75
C TYR A 210 -8.56 -9.69 -11.07
N ILE A 211 -8.86 -8.39 -11.03
CA ILE A 211 -9.18 -7.66 -12.24
C ILE A 211 -7.91 -7.43 -13.07
N ALA A 212 -6.74 -7.30 -12.44
CA ALA A 212 -5.45 -7.32 -13.14
C ALA A 212 -5.31 -8.53 -14.06
N LYS A 213 -5.66 -9.71 -13.54
CA LYS A 213 -5.59 -10.98 -14.25
C LYS A 213 -6.59 -11.04 -15.42
N VAL A 214 -7.78 -10.47 -15.26
CA VAL A 214 -8.85 -10.58 -16.26
C VAL A 214 -8.82 -9.48 -17.33
N LYS A 215 -8.50 -8.23 -16.96
CA LYS A 215 -8.69 -7.07 -17.84
C LYS A 215 -7.40 -6.44 -18.37
N LEU A 216 -6.22 -6.85 -17.89
CA LEU A 216 -4.90 -6.32 -18.33
C LEU A 216 -4.82 -4.78 -18.42
N ARG A 217 -5.59 -4.07 -17.58
CA ARG A 217 -5.67 -2.59 -17.57
C ARG A 217 -5.42 -2.06 -16.17
N ASP A 218 -4.87 -0.85 -16.11
CA ASP A 218 -4.77 -0.12 -14.86
C ASP A 218 -6.17 0.28 -14.39
N ILE A 219 -6.53 -0.23 -13.21
CA ILE A 219 -7.84 -0.04 -12.59
C ILE A 219 -7.67 0.82 -11.32
N GLY A 220 -6.52 1.50 -11.20
CA GLY A 220 -6.24 2.44 -10.12
C GLY A 220 -7.42 3.36 -9.80
N SER A 221 -8.15 3.85 -10.81
CA SER A 221 -9.35 4.67 -10.63
C SER A 221 -10.49 3.96 -9.88
N ILE A 222 -10.77 2.68 -10.16
CA ILE A 222 -11.83 1.94 -9.44
C ILE A 222 -11.39 1.68 -8.00
N PHE A 223 -10.12 1.33 -7.77
CA PHE A 223 -9.60 1.16 -6.40
C PHE A 223 -9.68 2.46 -5.61
N PHE A 224 -9.28 3.55 -6.24
CA PHE A 224 -9.36 4.87 -5.64
C PHE A 224 -10.80 5.23 -5.26
N ILE A 225 -11.76 5.00 -6.17
CA ILE A 225 -13.20 5.22 -5.91
C ILE A 225 -13.68 4.33 -4.76
N LEU A 226 -13.40 3.03 -4.77
CA LEU A 226 -13.84 2.10 -3.72
C LEU A 226 -13.30 2.50 -2.35
N ASN A 227 -12.03 2.91 -2.26
CA ASN A 227 -11.43 3.40 -1.02
C ASN A 227 -12.08 4.71 -0.54
N ILE A 228 -12.38 5.65 -1.44
CA ILE A 228 -13.10 6.87 -1.08
C ILE A 228 -14.50 6.54 -0.55
N LEU A 229 -15.21 5.62 -1.20
CA LEU A 229 -16.55 5.21 -0.78
C LEU A 229 -16.54 4.58 0.61
N THR A 230 -15.62 3.64 0.89
CA THR A 230 -15.55 3.01 2.22
C THR A 230 -15.04 3.97 3.29
N LEU A 231 -14.11 4.87 2.97
CA LEU A 231 -13.64 5.91 3.88
C LEU A 231 -14.78 6.88 4.24
N THR A 232 -15.54 7.32 3.24
CA THR A 232 -16.70 8.22 3.41
C THR A 232 -17.79 7.57 4.24
N PHE A 233 -18.12 6.31 3.95
CA PHE A 233 -19.07 5.53 4.74
C PHE A 233 -18.63 5.40 6.19
N ALA A 234 -17.36 5.04 6.42
CA ALA A 234 -16.81 4.89 7.76
C ALA A 234 -16.84 6.20 8.57
N ASN A 235 -16.53 7.32 7.92
CA ASN A 235 -16.63 8.65 8.51
C ASN A 235 -18.07 9.03 8.86
N ILE A 236 -19.03 8.79 7.95
CA ILE A 236 -20.45 9.04 8.18
C ILE A 236 -20.92 8.33 9.45
N ILE A 237 -20.67 7.02 9.53
CA ILE A 237 -21.21 6.17 10.59
C ILE A 237 -20.43 6.33 11.90
N GLY A 238 -19.11 6.37 11.84
CA GLY A 238 -18.28 6.29 13.02
C GLY A 238 -17.85 7.65 13.59
N THR A 239 -17.91 8.74 12.84
CA THR A 239 -17.44 10.05 13.31
C THR A 239 -18.53 11.11 13.16
N PHE A 240 -19.01 11.35 11.94
CA PHE A 240 -19.95 12.42 11.65
C PHE A 240 -21.27 12.28 12.42
N LEU A 241 -21.86 11.09 12.41
CA LEU A 241 -23.11 10.82 13.13
C LEU A 241 -22.91 10.87 14.66
N PRO A 242 -21.98 10.12 15.28
CA PRO A 242 -21.71 10.21 16.71
C PRO A 242 -21.38 11.63 17.18
N ALA A 243 -20.47 12.34 16.51
CA ALA A 243 -20.10 13.70 16.89
C ALA A 243 -21.29 14.66 16.82
N SER A 244 -22.08 14.58 15.75
CA SER A 244 -23.26 15.46 15.59
C SER A 244 -24.32 15.19 16.65
N LEU A 245 -24.55 13.92 17.01
CA LEU A 245 -25.51 13.54 18.06
C LEU A 245 -25.02 13.95 19.45
N SER A 246 -23.72 13.82 19.73
CA SER A 246 -23.11 14.30 20.98
C SER A 246 -23.30 15.80 21.16
N ILE A 247 -23.09 16.61 20.12
CA ILE A 247 -23.31 18.06 20.20
C ILE A 247 -24.80 18.38 20.39
N LYS A 248 -25.69 17.66 19.70
CA LYS A 248 -27.14 17.92 19.74
C LYS A 248 -27.76 17.63 21.12
N HIS A 249 -27.32 16.56 21.79
CA HIS A 249 -27.89 16.12 23.08
C HIS A 249 -27.04 16.54 24.28
N GLY A 250 -25.77 16.93 24.05
CA GLY A 250 -24.87 17.41 25.08
C GLY A 250 -25.17 18.84 25.50
N MET A 251 -24.89 19.15 26.77
CA MET A 251 -24.79 20.55 27.20
C MET A 251 -23.44 21.09 26.75
N VAL A 252 -23.45 22.09 25.87
CA VAL A 252 -22.25 22.69 25.30
C VAL A 252 -22.34 24.20 25.35
N ASP A 253 -21.20 24.87 25.56
CA ASP A 253 -21.12 26.32 25.59
C ASP A 253 -21.59 26.93 24.26
N HIS A 254 -22.27 28.09 24.33
CA HIS A 254 -22.85 28.76 23.16
C HIS A 254 -21.81 29.01 22.05
N ASN A 255 -20.63 29.52 22.42
CA ASN A 255 -19.54 29.81 21.48
C ASN A 255 -19.05 28.55 20.75
N PHE A 256 -19.01 27.40 21.44
CA PHE A 256 -18.63 26.15 20.82
C PHE A 256 -19.70 25.69 19.82
N LEU A 257 -20.98 25.81 20.19
CA LEU A 257 -22.11 25.41 19.34
C LEU A 257 -22.23 26.26 18.07
N GLU A 258 -21.96 27.57 18.16
CA GLU A 258 -21.96 28.46 16.99
C GLU A 258 -20.91 28.04 15.95
N LEU A 259 -19.72 27.68 16.42
CA LEU A 259 -18.59 27.28 15.60
C LEU A 259 -18.66 25.83 15.11
N ASN A 260 -19.36 24.95 15.84
CA ASN A 260 -19.41 23.50 15.61
C ASN A 260 -20.86 23.01 15.66
N LYS A 261 -21.67 23.42 14.69
CA LYS A 261 -23.10 23.02 14.64
C LYS A 261 -23.25 21.51 14.37
N PRO A 262 -24.26 20.83 14.94
CA PRO A 262 -24.57 19.44 14.58
C PRO A 262 -24.80 19.30 13.07
N PHE A 263 -24.35 18.18 12.48
CA PHE A 263 -24.54 17.84 11.06
C PHE A 263 -23.99 18.87 10.06
N SER A 264 -23.05 19.70 10.48
CA SER A 264 -22.45 20.70 9.60
C SER A 264 -21.22 20.18 8.86
N ALA A 265 -20.83 20.91 7.81
CA ALA A 265 -19.75 20.51 6.92
C ALA A 265 -18.39 20.40 7.64
N ASN A 266 -18.13 21.18 8.70
CA ASN A 266 -16.86 21.11 9.43
C ASN A 266 -16.73 19.84 10.28
N ILE A 267 -17.85 19.27 10.76
CA ILE A 267 -17.87 17.96 11.43
C ILE A 267 -17.68 16.84 10.40
N PHE A 268 -18.35 16.94 9.25
CA PHE A 268 -18.22 15.94 8.18
C PHE A 268 -16.80 15.91 7.62
N PHE A 269 -16.27 17.06 7.22
CA PHE A 269 -14.92 17.24 6.72
C PHE A 269 -13.91 17.47 7.84
N SER A 270 -14.00 16.71 8.94
CA SER A 270 -13.04 16.81 10.04
C SER A 270 -11.58 16.60 9.58
N PRO A 271 -10.58 17.14 10.29
CA PRO A 271 -9.16 16.87 10.02
C PRO A 271 -8.84 15.38 9.91
N ASN A 272 -9.48 14.52 10.71
CA ASN A 272 -9.35 13.06 10.61
C ASN A 272 -9.74 12.55 9.22
N PHE A 273 -10.93 12.94 8.73
CA PHE A 273 -11.42 12.51 7.42
C PHE A 273 -10.56 13.06 6.28
N VAL A 274 -10.23 14.35 6.33
CA VAL A 274 -9.35 14.99 5.33
C VAL A 274 -7.99 14.31 5.29
N SER A 275 -7.39 14.03 6.45
CA SER A 275 -6.12 13.30 6.54
C SER A 275 -6.19 11.90 5.96
N GLY A 276 -7.35 11.24 6.03
CA GLY A 276 -7.60 9.94 5.39
C GLY A 276 -7.43 9.96 3.87
N PHE A 277 -7.76 11.07 3.20
CA PHE A 277 -7.50 11.22 1.76
C PHE A 277 -6.00 11.32 1.45
N PHE A 278 -5.23 12.06 2.27
CA PHE A 278 -3.78 12.13 2.10
C PHE A 278 -3.11 10.78 2.32
N MET A 279 -3.58 10.01 3.30
CA MET A 279 -3.14 8.64 3.51
C MET A 279 -3.43 7.75 2.29
N LEU A 280 -4.61 7.88 1.66
CA LEU A 280 -4.94 7.17 0.42
C LEU A 280 -3.98 7.53 -0.72
N LEU A 281 -3.69 8.82 -0.89
CA LEU A 281 -2.73 9.30 -1.91
C LEU A 281 -1.31 8.79 -1.64
N MET A 282 -0.87 8.83 -0.38
CA MET A 282 0.44 8.33 0.00
C MET A 282 0.59 6.83 -0.21
N HIS A 283 -0.43 6.06 0.16
CA HIS A 283 -0.48 4.63 -0.12
C HIS A 283 -0.37 4.34 -1.62
N ALA A 284 -1.18 5.01 -2.44
CA ALA A 284 -1.17 4.84 -3.89
C ALA A 284 0.20 5.21 -4.50
N PHE A 285 0.81 6.30 -4.04
CA PHE A 285 2.15 6.71 -4.45
C PHE A 285 3.20 5.63 -4.17
N ILE A 286 3.23 5.09 -2.95
CA ILE A 286 4.20 4.07 -2.56
C ILE A 286 4.00 2.77 -3.34
N VAL A 287 2.75 2.30 -3.49
CA VAL A 287 2.47 1.07 -4.25
C VAL A 287 2.90 1.21 -5.71
N ASN A 288 2.54 2.33 -6.36
CA ASN A 288 2.91 2.57 -7.76
C ASN A 288 4.42 2.73 -7.95
N PHE A 289 5.11 3.35 -6.98
CA PHE A 289 6.55 3.50 -7.02
C PHE A 289 7.27 2.17 -6.81
N ALA A 290 6.89 1.40 -5.78
CA ALA A 290 7.61 0.20 -5.37
C ALA A 290 7.21 -1.07 -6.15
N TYR A 291 6.01 -1.11 -6.73
CA TYR A 291 5.52 -2.25 -7.51
C TYR A 291 4.86 -1.79 -8.82
N PRO A 292 5.66 -1.30 -9.79
CA PRO A 292 5.15 -0.73 -11.05
C PRO A 292 4.67 -1.84 -12.03
N LYS A 293 3.68 -2.64 -11.64
CA LYS A 293 3.24 -3.86 -12.34
C LYS A 293 2.93 -3.65 -13.82
N TYR A 294 2.22 -2.59 -14.15
CA TYR A 294 1.78 -2.31 -15.52
C TYR A 294 2.72 -1.39 -16.28
N LYS A 295 3.85 -1.00 -15.67
CA LYS A 295 4.81 -0.13 -16.33
C LYS A 295 5.47 -0.89 -17.47
N LEU A 296 5.27 -0.40 -18.69
CA LEU A 296 5.96 -0.90 -19.87
C LEU A 296 7.36 -0.31 -19.92
N VAL A 297 8.35 -1.17 -20.13
CA VAL A 297 9.74 -0.75 -20.28
C VAL A 297 10.38 -1.49 -21.45
N GLN A 298 11.36 -0.84 -22.07
CA GLN A 298 12.20 -1.40 -23.11
C GLN A 298 13.55 -1.74 -22.50
N ILE A 299 14.05 -2.94 -22.76
CA ILE A 299 15.46 -3.28 -22.49
C ILE A 299 16.26 -3.19 -23.77
N GLN A 300 17.47 -2.65 -23.68
CA GLN A 300 18.45 -2.67 -24.75
C GLN A 300 19.70 -3.40 -24.27
N ILE A 301 20.12 -4.44 -25.00
CA ILE A 301 21.25 -5.30 -24.67
C ILE A 301 22.28 -5.19 -25.80
N PHE A 302 23.46 -4.67 -25.49
CA PHE A 302 24.52 -4.48 -26.48
C PHE A 302 25.48 -5.67 -26.47
N CYS A 303 25.61 -6.36 -27.60
CA CYS A 303 26.40 -7.59 -27.72
C CYS A 303 27.04 -7.73 -29.12
N THR A 304 27.89 -8.75 -29.29
CA THR A 304 28.53 -9.06 -30.59
C THR A 304 27.88 -10.23 -31.32
N ARG A 305 27.18 -11.13 -30.61
CA ARG A 305 26.59 -12.36 -31.14
C ARG A 305 25.09 -12.43 -30.76
N PRO A 306 24.22 -11.66 -31.44
CA PRO A 306 22.86 -11.44 -30.97
C PRO A 306 21.99 -12.71 -31.01
N PHE A 307 22.03 -13.45 -32.12
CA PHE A 307 21.18 -14.64 -32.29
C PHE A 307 21.57 -15.79 -31.38
N GLU A 308 22.87 -15.98 -31.11
CA GLU A 308 23.33 -16.98 -30.13
C GLU A 308 22.83 -16.64 -28.73
N LEU A 309 22.95 -15.37 -28.32
CA LEU A 309 22.44 -14.92 -27.02
C LEU A 309 20.91 -15.07 -26.92
N ILE A 310 20.17 -14.71 -27.97
CA ILE A 310 18.71 -14.90 -28.03
C ILE A 310 18.33 -16.38 -27.88
N ASN A 311 19.03 -17.29 -28.57
CA ASN A 311 18.76 -18.72 -28.46
C ASN A 311 18.99 -19.23 -27.03
N ILE A 312 20.11 -18.86 -26.40
CA ILE A 312 20.40 -19.23 -25.01
C ILE A 312 19.36 -18.64 -24.05
N ILE A 313 18.90 -17.41 -24.29
CA ILE A 313 17.84 -16.79 -23.50
C ILE A 313 16.55 -17.60 -23.67
N ASN A 314 16.13 -17.92 -24.90
CA ASN A 314 14.91 -18.66 -25.18
C ASN A 314 14.94 -20.07 -24.57
N GLU A 315 16.09 -20.75 -24.58
CA GLU A 315 16.25 -22.07 -23.96
C GLU A 315 16.18 -22.03 -22.43
N LYS A 316 16.74 -20.99 -21.80
CA LYS A 316 16.80 -20.87 -20.33
C LYS A 316 15.61 -20.14 -19.73
N SER A 317 14.88 -19.38 -20.53
CA SER A 317 13.75 -18.57 -20.10
C SER A 317 12.49 -19.41 -20.02
N GLN A 318 11.71 -19.22 -18.96
CA GLN A 318 10.33 -19.73 -18.88
C GLN A 318 9.32 -18.75 -19.50
N ARG A 319 9.79 -17.58 -19.93
CA ARG A 319 8.98 -16.49 -20.49
C ARG A 319 9.32 -16.26 -21.95
N GLN A 320 8.31 -15.87 -22.72
CA GLN A 320 8.47 -15.55 -24.13
C GLN A 320 8.73 -14.04 -24.30
N PHE A 321 9.73 -13.71 -25.10
CA PHE A 321 10.11 -12.33 -25.40
C PHE A 321 10.15 -12.11 -26.91
N THR A 322 9.63 -10.98 -27.38
CA THR A 322 9.70 -10.56 -28.78
C THR A 322 10.92 -9.68 -28.99
N PHE A 323 12.03 -10.31 -29.39
CA PHE A 323 13.28 -9.59 -29.64
C PHE A 323 13.31 -8.95 -31.03
N SER A 324 13.85 -7.74 -31.10
CA SER A 324 14.33 -7.10 -32.33
C SER A 324 15.84 -6.95 -32.24
N VAL A 325 16.54 -7.17 -33.36
CA VAL A 325 18.00 -7.02 -33.45
C VAL A 325 18.31 -5.85 -34.35
N ILE A 326 19.07 -4.88 -33.84
CA ILE A 326 19.47 -3.68 -34.56
C ILE A 326 20.99 -3.67 -34.67
N GLU A 327 21.50 -3.40 -35.87
CA GLU A 327 22.93 -3.20 -36.10
C GLU A 327 23.35 -1.80 -35.65
N VAL A 328 24.42 -1.72 -34.86
CA VAL A 328 24.94 -0.45 -34.33
C VAL A 328 26.46 -0.37 -34.50
N TRP A 329 26.98 0.84 -34.68
CA TRP A 329 28.41 1.10 -34.88
C TRP A 329 28.98 1.89 -33.71
N GLY A 330 30.05 1.37 -33.09
CA GLY A 330 30.79 2.10 -32.06
C GLY A 330 31.62 3.21 -32.70
N ALA A 331 31.26 4.48 -32.50
CA ALA A 331 31.96 5.60 -33.11
C ALA A 331 33.46 5.67 -32.75
N TYR A 332 33.82 5.37 -31.49
CA TYR A 332 35.22 5.36 -31.04
C TYR A 332 35.99 4.15 -31.55
N SER A 333 35.44 2.94 -31.40
CA SER A 333 36.14 1.69 -31.76
C SER A 333 36.06 1.37 -33.26
N ARG A 334 35.12 1.99 -33.99
CA ARG A 334 34.72 1.66 -35.37
C ARG A 334 34.34 0.20 -35.58
N LYS A 335 33.97 -0.50 -34.51
CA LYS A 335 33.54 -1.90 -34.55
C LYS A 335 32.03 -1.98 -34.63
N LYS A 336 31.55 -2.87 -35.50
CA LYS A 336 30.15 -3.28 -35.59
C LYS A 336 29.76 -4.05 -34.32
N GLN A 337 28.59 -3.72 -33.79
CA GLN A 337 27.96 -4.35 -32.64
C GLN A 337 26.45 -4.50 -32.92
N PHE A 338 25.75 -5.21 -32.04
CA PHE A 338 24.32 -5.40 -32.15
C PHE A 338 23.62 -4.97 -30.87
N MET A 339 22.45 -4.37 -31.02
CA MET A 339 21.54 -4.03 -29.94
C MET A 339 20.32 -4.95 -30.06
N ILE A 340 20.18 -5.86 -29.10
CA ILE A 340 18.93 -6.61 -28.91
C ILE A 340 17.98 -5.74 -28.11
N THR A 341 16.74 -5.62 -28.55
CA THR A 341 15.72 -4.87 -27.82
C THR A 341 14.41 -5.64 -27.74
N THR A 342 13.68 -5.47 -26.64
CA THR A 342 12.30 -5.95 -26.50
C THR A 342 11.53 -5.05 -25.54
N ASN A 343 10.21 -4.96 -25.75
CA ASN A 343 9.29 -4.21 -24.91
C ASN A 343 8.45 -5.22 -24.13
N ALA A 344 8.44 -5.13 -22.80
CA ALA A 344 7.59 -5.97 -21.96
C ALA A 344 7.23 -5.26 -20.65
N GLN A 345 6.48 -5.93 -19.79
CA GLN A 345 6.18 -5.40 -18.46
C GLN A 345 7.45 -5.33 -17.61
N TYR A 346 7.48 -4.40 -16.66
CA TYR A 346 8.62 -4.15 -15.79
C TYR A 346 9.20 -5.42 -15.16
N PHE A 347 8.35 -6.31 -14.66
CA PHE A 347 8.77 -7.55 -14.01
C PHE A 347 9.36 -8.58 -14.98
N ASP A 348 8.90 -8.61 -16.24
CA ASP A 348 9.46 -9.46 -17.29
C ASP A 348 10.83 -9.00 -17.72
N ILE A 349 10.97 -7.69 -17.86
CA ILE A 349 12.26 -7.08 -18.18
C ILE A 349 13.25 -7.23 -17.02
N ALA A 350 12.80 -7.12 -15.77
CA ALA A 350 13.66 -7.37 -14.62
C ALA A 350 14.15 -8.83 -14.56
N TYR A 351 13.26 -9.80 -14.86
CA TYR A 351 13.63 -11.20 -14.99
C TYR A 351 14.65 -11.41 -16.11
N LEU A 352 14.39 -10.84 -17.29
CA LEU A 352 15.29 -10.92 -18.45
C LEU A 352 16.66 -10.30 -18.14
N PHE A 353 16.69 -9.16 -17.45
CA PHE A 353 17.93 -8.50 -17.05
C PHE A 353 18.77 -9.42 -16.15
N GLU A 354 18.17 -10.05 -15.14
CA GLU A 354 18.86 -11.00 -14.26
C GLU A 354 19.32 -12.26 -15.00
N LEU A 355 18.50 -12.79 -15.91
CA LEU A 355 18.85 -13.95 -16.74
C LEU A 355 20.07 -13.65 -17.62
N VAL A 356 20.05 -12.52 -18.34
CA VAL A 356 21.16 -12.08 -19.20
C VAL A 356 22.41 -11.83 -18.37
N ARG A 357 22.28 -11.25 -17.16
CA ARG A 357 23.42 -11.09 -16.24
C ARG A 357 24.05 -12.40 -15.80
N LYS A 358 23.27 -13.47 -15.67
CA LYS A 358 23.78 -14.82 -15.37
C LYS A 358 24.47 -15.46 -16.57
N ILE A 359 23.98 -15.20 -17.78
CA ILE A 359 24.55 -15.74 -19.02
C ILE A 359 25.85 -15.01 -19.40
N GLU A 360 25.78 -13.68 -19.58
CA GLU A 360 26.94 -12.85 -19.94
C GLU A 360 27.06 -11.63 -19.00
N PRO A 361 27.83 -11.74 -17.90
CA PRO A 361 27.92 -10.70 -16.87
C PRO A 361 28.49 -9.35 -17.34
N GLN A 362 29.23 -9.32 -18.45
CA GLN A 362 29.98 -8.16 -18.94
C GLN A 362 29.18 -7.23 -19.87
N LEU A 363 28.01 -7.66 -20.35
CA LEU A 363 27.24 -6.89 -21.32
C LEU A 363 26.72 -5.57 -20.73
N PHE A 364 26.68 -4.53 -21.54
CA PHE A 364 25.99 -3.30 -21.17
C PHE A 364 24.50 -3.46 -21.50
N MET A 365 23.66 -3.10 -20.54
CA MET A 365 22.21 -3.14 -20.68
C MET A 365 21.63 -1.84 -20.15
N SER A 366 20.70 -1.26 -20.91
CA SER A 366 19.92 -0.08 -20.52
C SER A 366 18.43 -0.40 -20.48
N LEU A 367 17.72 0.32 -19.61
CA LEU A 367 16.27 0.25 -19.45
C LEU A 367 15.69 1.62 -19.80
N ILE A 368 14.65 1.64 -20.61
CA ILE A 368 13.96 2.86 -21.05
C ILE A 368 12.49 2.74 -20.67
N ASP A 369 11.97 3.77 -20.01
CA ASP A 369 10.55 3.86 -19.66
C ASP A 369 9.70 4.17 -20.90
N ILE A 370 8.72 3.32 -21.18
CA ILE A 370 7.75 3.54 -22.26
C ILE A 370 6.54 4.28 -21.67
N LYS A 371 6.28 5.50 -22.15
CA LYS A 371 5.15 6.30 -21.64
C LYS A 371 3.79 5.71 -22.02
N LYS A 372 3.64 5.23 -23.25
CA LYS A 372 2.42 4.61 -23.78
C LYS A 372 2.79 3.59 -24.85
N GLY A 373 2.04 2.50 -24.90
CA GLY A 373 2.09 1.51 -25.97
C GLY A 373 0.67 1.12 -26.36
N ASP A 374 0.47 0.83 -27.64
CA ASP A 374 -0.79 0.31 -28.19
C ASP A 374 -0.47 -0.87 -29.13
N GLY A 375 -1.25 -1.93 -29.05
CA GLY A 375 -1.04 -3.19 -29.78
C GLY A 375 -1.00 -4.44 -28.90
N TYR A 376 -0.59 -5.56 -29.51
CA TYR A 376 -0.51 -6.86 -28.85
C TYR A 376 0.88 -7.07 -28.23
N MET A 377 0.91 -7.53 -26.99
CA MET A 377 2.12 -7.91 -26.28
C MET A 377 1.91 -9.24 -25.56
N PHE A 378 2.97 -10.03 -25.44
CA PHE A 378 2.96 -11.22 -24.60
C PHE A 378 2.96 -10.77 -23.13
N VAL A 379 2.01 -11.28 -22.34
CA VAL A 379 1.90 -11.03 -20.90
C VAL A 379 1.76 -12.36 -20.18
N GLU A 380 2.42 -12.51 -19.04
CA GLU A 380 2.29 -13.68 -18.16
C GLU A 380 0.91 -13.65 -17.47
N GLU A 381 0.10 -14.72 -17.63
CA GLU A 381 -1.26 -14.87 -17.06
C GLU A 381 -1.32 -15.30 -15.58
#